data_AF-W0F7W6-F1
#
_entry.id   AF-W0F7W6-F1
#
_cell.length_a   1.000
_cell.length_b   1.000
_cell.length_c   1.000
_cell.angle_alpha   90.00
_cell.angle_beta   90.00
_cell.angle_gamma   90.00
#
_symmetry.space_group_name_H-M   'P 1'
#
loop_
_entity.id
_entity.type
_entity.pdbx_description
1 polymer ?
#
loop_
_entity_poly.entity_id
_entity_poly.type
_entity_poly.pdbx_seq_one_letter_code
_entity_poly.pdbx_strand_id
1 'polypeptide(L)'
;MRKLLTCCLLAGLLFSCSKKSNPDTPAPEEHPKTYTVKLGVAAEITEVKSSLSASQATATPLVLASNDLMAIQVYSRVQGTAGTYNPFAYALFDNTGNISLGLLGGYEYKFVANIVVDGKTKIYHSYNGYGAPFSLSNLTTNNVTNNFITSATVYYINIEYGYSYLPSGLSSSSYYYRPNIDRYYGETAGYVPSENGTVTVNTKRTVFGAKFVASGLTDGQLKIEMKDGPTQYISTTTPATTIQDIFSFHQVQQAWATDTYTETIPVTITWIKSDATVVPLGTKDITFQRNMLSTINITVSNTSRSSGVAITQESTPMGTGTTTNF
;
A
#
# COMPACT_ATOMS: atom_id res chain seq x y z
N MET A 1 -2.46 -32.61 -103.46
CA MET A 1 -1.83 -31.28 -103.37
C MET A 1 -1.16 -31.14 -102.01
N ARG A 2 0.16 -30.84 -102.02
CA ARG A 2 1.07 -30.39 -100.93
C ARG A 2 1.06 -31.22 -99.62
N LYS A 3 2.03 -32.14 -99.47
CA LYS A 3 3.39 -32.00 -98.85
C LYS A 3 3.32 -32.05 -97.30
N LEU A 4 3.68 -33.17 -96.64
CA LEU A 4 5.02 -33.69 -96.30
C LEU A 4 5.64 -33.02 -95.04
N LEU A 5 6.04 -33.88 -94.09
CA LEU A 5 7.21 -33.75 -93.18
C LEU A 5 7.08 -32.71 -92.02
N THR A 6 7.50 -32.92 -90.76
CA THR A 6 8.41 -33.88 -90.11
C THR A 6 8.29 -33.73 -88.57
N CYS A 7 8.49 -34.83 -87.82
CA CYS A 7 9.23 -35.01 -86.54
C CYS A 7 9.17 -33.95 -85.41
N CYS A 8 9.20 -34.25 -84.10
CA CYS A 8 9.77 -35.35 -83.32
C CYS A 8 9.19 -35.24 -81.88
N LEU A 9 8.74 -36.33 -81.24
CA LEU A 9 9.44 -37.00 -80.11
C LEU A 9 9.69 -36.13 -78.86
N LEU A 10 8.98 -36.40 -77.76
CA LEU A 10 9.54 -37.17 -76.63
C LEU A 10 8.47 -37.47 -75.56
N ALA A 11 8.44 -38.73 -75.12
CA ALA A 11 7.68 -39.19 -73.97
C ALA A 11 8.37 -38.78 -72.66
N GLY A 12 7.57 -38.50 -71.63
CA GLY A 12 8.00 -38.36 -70.25
C GLY A 12 6.87 -38.75 -69.31
N LEU A 13 6.84 -40.02 -68.91
CA LEU A 13 6.04 -40.49 -67.78
C LEU A 13 6.64 -39.92 -66.50
N LEU A 14 5.85 -39.18 -65.71
CA LEU A 14 6.11 -38.98 -64.30
C LEU A 14 4.88 -39.40 -63.49
N PHE A 15 5.11 -40.38 -62.63
CA PHE A 15 4.22 -40.80 -61.55
C PHE A 15 3.88 -39.61 -60.64
N SER A 16 2.58 -39.40 -60.38
CA SER A 16 2.14 -38.64 -59.21
C SER A 16 1.37 -39.60 -58.29
N CYS A 17 2.07 -40.08 -57.27
CA CYS A 17 1.48 -40.82 -56.16
C CYS A 17 0.73 -39.84 -55.25
N SER A 18 -0.57 -40.05 -55.14
CA SER A 18 -1.47 -39.48 -54.14
C SER A 18 -0.91 -39.64 -52.72
N LYS A 19 -0.76 -38.52 -52.01
CA LYS A 19 -0.71 -38.51 -50.53
C LYS A 19 -2.00 -37.94 -49.98
N LYS A 20 -2.63 -38.79 -49.16
CA LYS A 20 -3.84 -38.58 -48.37
C LYS A 20 -3.70 -37.32 -47.51
N SER A 21 -4.78 -36.53 -47.46
CA SER A 21 -5.00 -35.55 -46.39
C SER A 21 -5.05 -36.28 -45.06
N ASN A 22 -4.12 -35.98 -44.17
CA ASN A 22 -4.20 -36.43 -42.79
C ASN A 22 -5.19 -35.50 -42.07
N PRO A 23 -6.36 -35.97 -41.59
CA PRO A 23 -7.02 -35.29 -40.49
C PRO A 23 -6.17 -35.50 -39.24
N ASP A 24 -6.29 -34.62 -38.24
CA ASP A 24 -5.53 -34.67 -36.97
C ASP A 24 -4.11 -34.11 -37.01
N THR A 25 -3.98 -32.85 -37.43
CA THR A 25 -3.06 -31.95 -36.71
C THR A 25 -3.94 -30.99 -35.92
N PRO A 26 -3.95 -31.05 -34.57
CA PRO A 26 -4.59 -30.01 -33.77
C PRO A 26 -4.01 -28.66 -34.22
N ALA A 27 -4.86 -27.68 -34.51
CA ALA A 27 -4.40 -26.30 -34.66
C ALA A 27 -3.53 -25.95 -33.44
N PRO A 28 -2.39 -25.24 -33.60
CA PRO A 28 -1.60 -24.82 -32.45
C PRO A 28 -2.52 -24.13 -31.45
N GLU A 29 -2.54 -24.58 -30.20
CA GLU A 29 -3.21 -23.83 -29.15
C GLU A 29 -2.57 -22.44 -29.14
N GLU A 30 -3.31 -21.41 -29.58
CA GLU A 30 -2.87 -20.02 -29.45
C GLU A 30 -2.85 -19.68 -27.96
N HIS A 31 -1.73 -19.97 -27.30
CA HIS A 31 -1.48 -19.45 -25.98
C HIS A 31 -1.44 -17.91 -26.07
N PRO A 32 -2.14 -17.20 -25.19
CA PRO A 32 -2.12 -15.74 -25.19
C PRO A 32 -0.68 -15.25 -25.07
N LYS A 33 -0.28 -14.34 -25.96
CA LYS A 33 1.08 -13.75 -25.97
C LYS A 33 1.38 -13.15 -24.59
N THR A 34 2.52 -13.51 -24.00
CA THR A 34 2.99 -12.93 -22.74
C THR A 34 3.97 -11.78 -23.00
N TYR A 35 3.85 -10.70 -22.23
CA TYR A 35 4.72 -9.53 -22.26
C TYR A 35 5.42 -9.38 -20.91
N THR A 36 6.75 -9.29 -20.91
CA THR A 36 7.50 -8.92 -19.71
C THR A 36 7.39 -7.42 -19.49
N VAL A 37 6.74 -7.03 -18.40
CA VAL A 37 6.50 -5.62 -18.06
C VAL A 37 7.35 -5.24 -16.85
N LYS A 38 8.02 -4.08 -16.93
CA LYS A 38 8.75 -3.50 -15.79
C LYS A 38 7.80 -2.66 -14.96
N LEU A 39 7.83 -2.84 -13.64
CA LEU A 39 7.02 -2.10 -12.69
C LEU A 39 7.90 -1.14 -11.90
N GLY A 40 7.55 0.14 -11.95
CA GLY A 40 8.06 1.17 -11.06
C GLY A 40 7.06 1.49 -9.96
N VAL A 41 7.55 1.94 -8.81
CA VAL A 41 6.74 2.57 -7.77
C VAL A 41 7.33 3.94 -7.51
N ALA A 42 6.48 4.96 -7.52
CA ALA A 42 6.91 6.35 -7.33
C ALA A 42 6.21 6.96 -6.11
N ALA A 43 6.91 7.83 -5.41
CA ALA A 43 6.38 8.58 -4.27
C ALA A 43 5.85 9.95 -4.72
N GLU A 44 4.81 10.43 -4.03
CA GLU A 44 4.32 11.80 -4.12
C GLU A 44 5.44 12.80 -3.83
N ILE A 45 5.57 13.81 -4.69
CA ILE A 45 6.42 14.96 -4.43
C ILE A 45 5.62 15.94 -3.57
N THR A 46 5.98 16.06 -2.30
CA THR A 46 5.32 16.99 -1.36
C THR A 46 5.99 18.37 -1.31
N GLU A 47 7.18 18.54 -1.90
CA GLU A 47 7.87 19.82 -2.03
C GLU A 47 8.09 20.18 -3.51
N VAL A 48 7.31 21.14 -4.01
CA VAL A 48 7.69 21.87 -5.22
C VAL A 48 8.71 22.91 -4.77
N LYS A 49 10.01 22.63 -4.89
CA LYS A 49 11.00 23.72 -4.87
C LYS A 49 10.53 24.75 -5.89
N SER A 50 10.41 26.01 -5.46
CA SER A 50 9.82 27.15 -6.15
C SER A 50 10.35 27.46 -7.56
N SER A 51 11.25 26.64 -8.09
CA SER A 51 11.82 26.69 -9.43
C SER A 51 11.22 25.69 -10.43
N LEU A 52 10.33 24.76 -10.01
CA LEU A 52 9.68 23.81 -10.91
C LEU A 52 8.24 24.25 -11.18
N SER A 53 7.99 24.74 -12.40
CA SER A 53 6.64 24.91 -12.92
C SER A 53 5.84 23.61 -12.73
N ALA A 54 4.62 23.71 -12.19
CA ALA A 54 3.75 22.58 -11.81
C ALA A 54 3.49 21.54 -12.92
N SER A 55 3.83 21.85 -14.17
CA SER A 55 3.78 20.93 -15.32
C SER A 55 4.99 20.00 -15.47
N GLN A 56 5.99 20.03 -14.56
CA GLN A 56 7.23 19.23 -14.63
C GLN A 56 7.52 18.38 -13.37
N ALA A 57 6.61 18.29 -12.40
CA ALA A 57 6.81 17.42 -11.24
C ALA A 57 6.63 15.94 -11.62
N THR A 58 7.69 15.31 -12.13
CA THR A 58 7.71 13.86 -12.38
C THR A 58 7.91 13.13 -11.07
N ALA A 59 6.94 12.31 -10.65
CA ALA A 59 7.01 11.51 -9.42
C ALA A 59 8.37 10.80 -9.28
N THR A 60 9.01 10.96 -8.13
CA THR A 60 10.35 10.40 -7.87
C THR A 60 10.25 8.89 -7.64
N PRO A 61 11.14 8.07 -8.25
CA PRO A 61 11.22 6.65 -7.92
C PRO A 61 11.33 6.44 -6.41
N LEU A 62 10.47 5.61 -5.85
CA LEU A 62 10.52 5.25 -4.44
C LEU A 62 11.69 4.27 -4.23
N VAL A 63 12.50 4.53 -3.19
CA VAL A 63 13.54 3.62 -2.73
C VAL A 63 13.14 3.15 -1.34
N LEU A 64 13.01 1.83 -1.16
CA LEU A 64 12.72 1.25 0.15
C LEU A 64 13.97 1.28 1.04
N ALA A 65 13.80 1.68 2.29
CA ALA A 65 14.79 1.46 3.32
C ALA A 65 14.86 -0.03 3.69
N SER A 66 15.93 -0.46 4.37
CA SER A 66 16.20 -1.87 4.68
C SER A 66 15.08 -2.58 5.45
N ASN A 67 14.30 -1.83 6.23
CA ASN A 67 13.20 -2.35 7.05
C ASN A 67 11.82 -2.11 6.46
N ASP A 68 11.70 -1.43 5.32
CA ASP A 68 10.41 -1.18 4.72
C ASP A 68 9.86 -2.46 4.08
N LEU A 69 8.53 -2.55 4.01
CA LEU A 69 7.84 -3.64 3.31
C LEU A 69 6.85 -3.06 2.32
N MET A 70 6.82 -3.63 1.12
CA MET A 70 5.94 -3.22 0.04
C MET A 70 5.17 -4.44 -0.50
N ALA A 71 3.86 -4.43 -0.30
CA ALA A 71 2.96 -5.36 -0.96
C ALA A 71 2.54 -4.81 -2.32
N ILE A 72 2.60 -5.65 -3.35
CA ILE A 72 2.03 -5.36 -4.66
C ILE A 72 0.99 -6.42 -4.99
N GLN A 73 -0.24 -5.98 -5.21
CA GLN A 73 -1.31 -6.81 -5.76
C GLN A 73 -1.55 -6.43 -7.21
N VAL A 74 -1.66 -7.45 -8.06
CA VAL A 74 -1.99 -7.31 -9.47
C VAL A 74 -3.31 -8.03 -9.71
N TYR A 75 -4.20 -7.34 -10.40
CA TYR A 75 -5.46 -7.87 -10.87
C TYR A 75 -5.57 -7.71 -12.38
N SER A 76 -6.38 -8.54 -13.04
CA SER A 76 -6.62 -8.49 -14.48
C SER A 76 -8.10 -8.57 -14.82
N ARG A 77 -8.47 -8.08 -15.99
CA ARG A 77 -9.74 -8.38 -16.65
C ARG A 77 -9.55 -8.40 -18.16
N VAL A 78 -10.48 -9.03 -18.89
CA VAL A 78 -10.43 -9.06 -20.36
C VAL A 78 -10.56 -7.63 -20.88
N GLN A 79 -9.67 -7.25 -21.79
CA GLN A 79 -9.65 -5.91 -22.36
C GLN A 79 -10.99 -5.59 -23.04
N GLY A 80 -11.51 -4.38 -22.80
CA GLY A 80 -12.76 -3.91 -23.41
C GLY A 80 -14.03 -4.52 -22.81
N THR A 81 -13.92 -5.31 -21.74
CA THR A 81 -15.08 -5.81 -21.00
C THR A 81 -15.45 -4.88 -19.84
N ALA A 82 -16.74 -4.64 -19.66
CA ALA A 82 -17.25 -4.05 -18.44
C ALA A 82 -17.23 -5.10 -17.33
N GLY A 83 -16.56 -4.83 -16.21
CA GLY A 83 -16.46 -5.80 -15.12
C GLY A 83 -15.38 -5.46 -14.10
N THR A 84 -15.39 -6.23 -13.00
CA THR A 84 -14.41 -6.14 -11.93
C THR A 84 -13.08 -6.79 -12.33
N TYR A 85 -11.99 -6.23 -11.84
CA TYR A 85 -10.69 -6.88 -11.93
C TYR A 85 -10.64 -8.10 -11.00
N ASN A 86 -10.05 -9.20 -11.46
CA ASN A 86 -9.86 -10.45 -10.72
C ASN A 86 -8.40 -10.64 -10.33
N PRO A 87 -8.07 -11.34 -9.22
CA PRO A 87 -6.69 -11.57 -8.82
C PRO A 87 -5.87 -12.19 -9.95
N PHE A 88 -4.62 -11.74 -10.10
CA PHE A 88 -3.70 -12.26 -11.12
C PHE A 88 -2.34 -12.62 -10.54
N ALA A 89 -1.76 -11.74 -9.73
CA ALA A 89 -0.49 -11.98 -9.07
C ALA A 89 -0.36 -11.14 -7.81
N TYR A 90 0.51 -11.55 -6.91
CA TYR A 90 0.85 -10.78 -5.72
C TYR A 90 2.31 -11.01 -5.33
N ALA A 91 2.89 -10.08 -4.59
CA ALA A 91 4.24 -10.20 -4.03
C ALA A 91 4.42 -9.30 -2.80
N LEU A 92 5.32 -9.71 -1.91
CA LEU A 92 5.85 -8.89 -0.83
C LEU A 92 7.33 -8.63 -1.11
N PHE A 93 7.68 -7.36 -1.16
CA PHE A 93 9.02 -6.87 -1.42
C PHE A 93 9.59 -6.16 -0.20
N ASP A 94 10.91 -6.21 -0.06
CA ASP A 94 11.69 -5.37 0.84
C ASP A 94 12.80 -4.59 0.10
N ASN A 95 12.73 -4.58 -1.23
CA ASN A 95 13.58 -3.77 -2.09
C ASN A 95 12.80 -3.30 -3.34
N THR A 96 13.31 -2.24 -3.95
CA THR A 96 12.80 -1.67 -5.21
C THR A 96 13.71 -2.03 -6.39
N GLY A 97 14.29 -3.24 -6.37
CA GLY A 97 15.13 -3.74 -7.47
C GLY A 97 14.37 -3.85 -8.79
N ASN A 98 14.91 -4.58 -9.77
CA ASN A 98 14.24 -4.79 -11.07
C ASN A 98 12.94 -5.61 -10.92
N ILE A 99 11.84 -4.95 -10.55
CA ILE A 99 10.52 -5.57 -10.43
C ILE A 99 9.94 -5.73 -11.84
N SER A 100 9.64 -6.98 -12.20
CA SER A 100 9.00 -7.29 -13.48
C SER A 100 8.03 -8.45 -13.36
N LEU A 101 7.05 -8.50 -14.26
CA LEU A 101 6.01 -9.52 -14.29
C LEU A 101 5.61 -9.82 -15.74
N GLY A 102 5.40 -11.10 -16.04
CA GLY A 102 4.79 -11.54 -17.29
C GLY A 102 3.28 -11.31 -17.28
N LEU A 103 2.78 -10.53 -18.23
CA LEU A 103 1.35 -10.22 -18.39
C LEU A 103 0.83 -10.74 -19.72
N LEU A 104 -0.40 -11.25 -19.74
CA LEU A 104 -1.05 -11.80 -20.92
C LEU A 104 -1.62 -10.69 -21.80
N GLY A 105 -1.43 -10.82 -23.10
CA GLY A 105 -2.13 -10.03 -24.11
C GLY A 105 -3.63 -10.30 -24.12
N GLY A 106 -4.41 -9.30 -24.54
CA GLY A 106 -5.88 -9.37 -24.52
C GLY A 106 -6.51 -9.05 -23.15
N TYR A 107 -5.69 -8.68 -22.16
CA TYR A 107 -6.13 -8.28 -20.83
C TYR A 107 -5.68 -6.84 -20.54
N GLU A 108 -6.39 -6.21 -19.61
CA GLU A 108 -5.94 -4.99 -18.93
C GLU A 108 -5.78 -5.26 -17.43
N TYR A 109 -4.90 -4.48 -16.79
CA TYR A 109 -4.40 -4.76 -15.45
C TYR A 109 -4.60 -3.58 -14.49
N LYS A 110 -4.85 -3.93 -13.22
CA LYS A 110 -4.82 -3.02 -12.08
C LYS A 110 -3.70 -3.44 -11.13
N PHE A 111 -2.87 -2.49 -10.74
CA PHE A 111 -1.80 -2.62 -9.77
C PHE A 111 -2.18 -1.83 -8.52
N VAL A 112 -1.95 -2.42 -7.35
CA VAL A 112 -2.13 -1.79 -6.04
C VAL A 112 -0.84 -1.97 -5.26
N ALA A 113 -0.28 -0.88 -4.75
CA ALA A 113 0.89 -0.90 -3.89
C ALA A 113 0.54 -0.38 -2.48
N ASN A 114 0.98 -1.09 -1.45
CA ASN A 114 0.88 -0.67 -0.05
C ASN A 114 2.26 -0.85 0.60
N ILE A 115 2.84 0.27 1.05
CA ILE A 115 4.16 0.31 1.67
C ILE A 115 4.03 0.70 3.13
N VAL A 116 4.65 -0.08 4.01
CA VAL A 116 4.78 0.24 5.44
C VAL A 116 6.25 0.55 5.72
N VAL A 117 6.52 1.78 6.15
CA VAL A 117 7.85 2.21 6.58
C VAL A 117 8.23 1.48 7.86
N ASP A 118 9.45 0.94 7.90
CA ASP A 118 9.92 0.08 9.00
C ASP A 118 8.98 -1.12 9.25
N GLY A 119 8.33 -1.62 8.19
CA GLY A 119 7.36 -2.70 8.24
C GLY A 119 7.90 -4.00 8.84
N LYS A 120 9.19 -4.31 8.66
CA LYS A 120 9.81 -5.50 9.28
C LYS A 120 9.76 -5.49 10.81
N THR A 121 9.82 -4.29 11.40
CA THR A 121 9.79 -4.07 12.85
C THR A 121 8.36 -3.84 13.35
N LYS A 122 7.58 -3.05 12.61
CA LYS A 122 6.27 -2.55 13.05
C LYS A 122 5.12 -3.50 12.80
N ILE A 123 5.22 -4.38 11.81
CA ILE A 123 4.17 -5.35 11.50
C ILE A 123 4.46 -6.66 12.21
N TYR A 124 3.45 -7.15 12.93
CA TYR A 124 3.52 -8.46 13.55
C TYR A 124 3.77 -9.53 12.50
N HIS A 125 4.74 -10.40 12.78
CA HIS A 125 5.03 -11.56 11.97
C HIS A 125 5.19 -12.79 12.87
N SER A 126 4.92 -13.93 12.29
CA SER A 126 5.17 -15.24 12.89
C SER A 126 6.02 -16.07 11.93
N TYR A 127 6.31 -17.33 12.27
CA TYR A 127 7.00 -18.25 11.37
C TYR A 127 6.36 -18.33 9.97
N ASN A 128 5.03 -18.18 9.89
CA ASN A 128 4.30 -18.32 8.64
C ASN A 128 4.38 -17.04 7.78
N GLY A 129 4.85 -15.90 8.32
CA GLY A 129 5.02 -14.62 7.61
C GLY A 129 4.35 -13.43 8.31
N TYR A 130 4.17 -12.34 7.58
CA TYR A 130 3.61 -11.08 8.08
C TYR A 130 2.08 -11.08 8.15
N GLY A 131 1.54 -10.47 9.21
CA GLY A 131 0.12 -10.18 9.36
C GLY A 131 -0.32 -8.96 8.53
N ALA A 132 -1.56 -8.52 8.75
CA ALA A 132 -2.14 -7.31 8.18
C ALA A 132 -1.18 -6.11 8.22
N PRO A 133 -1.02 -5.36 7.11
CA PRO A 133 -1.83 -5.41 5.88
C PRO A 133 -1.37 -6.48 4.86
N PHE A 134 -0.43 -7.35 5.21
CA PHE A 134 0.20 -8.32 4.31
C PHE A 134 -0.40 -9.73 4.40
N SER A 135 -1.58 -9.87 5.00
CA SER A 135 -2.31 -11.13 5.06
C SER A 135 -2.98 -11.46 3.72
N LEU A 136 -2.97 -12.74 3.35
CA LEU A 136 -3.59 -13.23 2.11
C LEU A 136 -5.02 -13.75 2.35
N SER A 137 -5.82 -13.82 1.29
CA SER A 137 -7.23 -14.23 1.29
C SER A 137 -7.48 -15.67 1.73
N ASN A 138 -6.49 -16.54 1.59
CA ASN A 138 -6.50 -17.91 2.09
C ASN A 138 -6.09 -18.00 3.57
N LEU A 139 -5.97 -16.87 4.28
CA LEU A 139 -5.54 -16.76 5.68
C LEU A 139 -4.13 -17.30 5.95
N THR A 140 -3.33 -17.50 4.89
CA THR A 140 -1.89 -17.71 5.05
C THR A 140 -1.20 -16.37 5.19
N THR A 141 -0.12 -16.37 5.96
CA THR A 141 0.76 -15.21 6.10
C THR A 141 1.74 -15.18 4.93
N ASN A 142 2.16 -13.97 4.56
CA ASN A 142 3.02 -13.78 3.39
C ASN A 142 4.45 -13.46 3.82
N ASN A 143 5.43 -14.10 3.20
CA ASN A 143 6.85 -13.83 3.41
C ASN A 143 7.38 -12.94 2.28
N VAL A 144 8.48 -12.25 2.54
CA VAL A 144 9.18 -11.49 1.49
C VAL A 144 9.76 -12.48 0.49
N THR A 145 9.31 -12.40 -0.77
CA THR A 145 9.79 -13.24 -1.88
C THR A 145 10.60 -12.45 -2.90
N ASN A 146 10.41 -11.14 -2.93
CA ASN A 146 10.93 -10.25 -3.97
C ASN A 146 10.61 -10.71 -5.40
N ASN A 147 9.56 -11.50 -5.57
CA ASN A 147 9.12 -12.08 -6.83
C ASN A 147 7.61 -12.29 -6.82
N PHE A 148 6.98 -12.08 -7.97
CA PHE A 148 5.55 -12.32 -8.13
C PHE A 148 5.19 -13.80 -8.07
N ILE A 149 4.12 -14.08 -7.35
CA ILE A 149 3.40 -15.35 -7.37
C ILE A 149 2.12 -15.11 -8.17
N THR A 150 1.92 -15.84 -9.26
CA THR A 150 0.69 -15.79 -10.04
C THR A 150 -0.40 -16.61 -9.35
N SER A 151 -1.58 -16.03 -9.21
CA SER A 151 -2.74 -16.70 -8.63
C SER A 151 -4.03 -16.00 -9.06
N ALA A 152 -4.99 -16.80 -9.52
CA ALA A 152 -6.32 -16.33 -9.88
C ALA A 152 -7.25 -16.14 -8.67
N THR A 153 -6.85 -16.61 -7.48
CA THR A 153 -7.72 -16.70 -6.30
C THR A 153 -7.11 -16.09 -5.04
N VAL A 154 -5.78 -16.02 -4.95
CA VAL A 154 -5.08 -15.47 -3.78
C VAL A 154 -4.77 -13.99 -4.01
N TYR A 155 -5.10 -13.18 -3.01
CA TYR A 155 -4.85 -11.74 -3.00
C TYR A 155 -4.65 -11.25 -1.57
N TYR A 156 -4.08 -10.05 -1.42
CA TYR A 156 -4.02 -9.38 -0.11
C TYR A 156 -5.41 -8.91 0.32
N ILE A 157 -5.87 -9.39 1.46
CA ILE A 157 -7.15 -8.94 2.02
C ILE A 157 -7.03 -7.52 2.52
N ASN A 158 -8.05 -6.69 2.27
CA ASN A 158 -8.18 -5.36 2.86
C ASN A 158 -6.96 -4.44 2.62
N ILE A 159 -6.18 -4.65 1.55
CA ILE A 159 -4.96 -3.88 1.23
C ILE A 159 -5.24 -2.36 1.10
N GLU A 160 -6.49 -2.00 0.83
CA GLU A 160 -7.05 -0.66 0.71
C GLU A 160 -7.36 0.03 2.06
N TYR A 161 -7.24 -0.68 3.19
CA TYR A 161 -7.48 -0.17 4.55
C TYR A 161 -6.20 -0.03 5.38
N GLY A 162 -6.22 0.88 6.35
CA GLY A 162 -5.15 1.14 7.32
C GLY A 162 -4.86 0.02 8.30
N TYR A 163 -5.77 -0.95 8.38
CA TYR A 163 -5.76 -2.01 9.37
C TYR A 163 -4.40 -2.73 9.45
N SER A 164 -3.91 -2.98 10.66
CA SER A 164 -2.65 -3.69 10.90
C SER A 164 -2.63 -4.47 12.20
N TYR A 165 -1.82 -5.53 12.23
CA TYR A 165 -1.40 -6.18 13.46
C TYR A 165 -0.04 -5.62 13.86
N LEU A 166 0.05 -5.00 15.03
CA LEU A 166 1.30 -4.53 15.62
C LEU A 166 1.77 -5.51 16.69
N PRO A 167 3.09 -5.73 16.86
CA PRO A 167 3.62 -6.51 17.97
C PRO A 167 3.20 -5.90 19.32
N SER A 168 2.70 -6.74 20.24
CA SER A 168 2.34 -6.33 21.62
C SER A 168 3.06 -7.14 22.70
N GLY A 169 4.14 -7.82 22.31
CA GLY A 169 4.92 -8.75 23.12
C GLY A 169 5.70 -9.71 22.22
N LEU A 170 6.48 -10.63 22.82
CA LEU A 170 7.35 -11.55 22.07
C LEU A 170 6.61 -12.47 21.09
N SER A 171 5.33 -12.76 21.35
CA SER A 171 4.52 -13.67 20.53
C SER A 171 3.05 -13.24 20.39
N SER A 172 2.74 -11.99 20.76
CA SER A 172 1.37 -11.45 20.71
C SER A 172 1.27 -10.28 19.74
N SER A 173 0.08 -10.06 19.21
CA SER A 173 -0.25 -8.89 18.42
C SER A 173 -1.48 -8.19 18.93
N SER A 174 -1.53 -6.89 18.66
CA SER A 174 -2.72 -6.05 18.84
C SER A 174 -3.17 -5.53 17.48
N TYR A 175 -4.47 -5.40 17.35
CA TYR A 175 -5.13 -5.02 16.11
C TYR A 175 -5.60 -3.56 16.16
N TYR A 176 -5.34 -2.79 15.11
CA TYR A 176 -5.74 -1.40 15.01
C TYR A 176 -6.22 -1.05 13.60
N TYR A 177 -7.31 -0.30 13.49
CA TYR A 177 -7.74 0.30 12.22
C TYR A 177 -6.95 1.57 11.90
N ARG A 178 -6.37 2.22 12.92
CA ARG A 178 -5.50 3.41 12.80
C ARG A 178 -4.17 3.18 13.54
N PRO A 179 -3.34 2.25 13.05
CA PRO A 179 -2.05 1.95 13.67
C PRO A 179 -1.09 3.14 13.58
N ASN A 180 -0.17 3.24 14.53
CA ASN A 180 0.90 4.25 14.57
C ASN A 180 2.08 3.88 13.66
N ILE A 181 1.79 3.76 12.36
CA ILE A 181 2.75 3.40 11.33
C ILE A 181 2.70 4.42 10.20
N ASP A 182 3.87 4.66 9.59
CA ASP A 182 3.98 5.48 8.39
C ASP A 182 3.75 4.61 7.15
N ARG A 183 2.90 5.09 6.23
CA ARG A 183 2.33 4.26 5.18
C ARG A 183 2.13 5.04 3.88
N TYR A 184 2.45 4.37 2.78
CA TYR A 184 2.16 4.83 1.43
C TYR A 184 1.20 3.85 0.75
N TYR A 185 0.33 4.39 -0.09
CA TYR A 185 -0.61 3.61 -0.88
C TYR A 185 -0.71 4.19 -2.28
N GLY A 186 -0.95 3.35 -3.29
CA GLY A 186 -1.27 3.82 -4.63
C GLY A 186 -1.87 2.75 -5.53
N GLU A 187 -2.59 3.20 -6.56
CA GLU A 187 -3.17 2.33 -7.58
C GLU A 187 -2.83 2.80 -9.00
N THR A 188 -2.83 1.87 -9.95
CA THR A 188 -2.80 2.16 -11.39
C THR A 188 -3.66 1.13 -12.10
N ALA A 189 -4.67 1.56 -12.83
CA ALA A 189 -5.64 0.69 -13.50
C ALA A 189 -5.69 0.96 -15.01
N GLY A 190 -6.24 0.01 -15.76
CA GLY A 190 -6.40 0.11 -17.21
C GLY A 190 -5.11 -0.10 -18.01
N TYR A 191 -4.06 -0.67 -17.40
CA TYR A 191 -2.80 -0.91 -18.10
C TYR A 191 -2.94 -2.09 -19.07
N VAL A 192 -2.65 -1.86 -20.35
CA VAL A 192 -2.61 -2.90 -21.39
C VAL A 192 -1.16 -3.22 -21.70
N PRO A 193 -0.72 -4.48 -21.59
CA PRO A 193 0.67 -4.83 -21.78
C PRO A 193 1.11 -4.71 -23.24
N SER A 194 2.34 -4.24 -23.44
CA SER A 194 3.01 -4.14 -24.73
C SER A 194 4.45 -4.65 -24.64
N GLU A 195 5.09 -4.87 -25.79
CA GLU A 195 6.50 -5.23 -25.87
C GLU A 195 7.36 -4.18 -25.15
N ASN A 196 8.26 -4.62 -24.26
CA ASN A 196 9.08 -3.75 -23.40
C ASN A 196 8.28 -2.74 -22.55
N GLY A 197 7.01 -3.04 -22.27
CA GLY A 197 6.11 -2.16 -21.54
C GLY A 197 6.61 -1.82 -20.14
N THR A 198 6.30 -0.61 -19.70
CA THR A 198 6.55 -0.14 -18.34
C THR A 198 5.25 0.38 -17.74
N VAL A 199 5.09 0.17 -16.44
CA VAL A 199 3.98 0.72 -15.66
C VAL A 199 4.52 1.28 -14.36
N THR A 200 3.94 2.38 -13.87
CA THR A 200 4.34 3.00 -12.61
C THR A 200 3.14 3.18 -11.71
N VAL A 201 3.24 2.71 -10.47
CA VAL A 201 2.25 2.98 -9.42
C VAL A 201 2.67 4.23 -8.66
N ASN A 202 1.90 5.31 -8.82
CA ASN A 202 2.10 6.55 -8.09
C ASN A 202 1.46 6.45 -6.70
N THR A 203 2.28 6.46 -5.66
CA THR A 203 1.86 6.33 -4.27
C THR A 203 1.83 7.68 -3.58
N LYS A 204 0.91 7.83 -2.62
CA LYS A 204 0.85 8.98 -1.70
C LYS A 204 1.03 8.49 -0.28
N ARG A 205 1.57 9.36 0.58
CA ARG A 205 1.63 9.11 2.02
C ARG A 205 0.21 9.26 2.60
N THR A 206 -0.31 8.20 3.22
CA THR A 206 -1.72 8.08 3.64
C THR A 206 -1.88 8.12 5.15
N VAL A 207 -1.25 9.12 5.75
CA VAL A 207 -1.09 9.25 7.20
C VAL A 207 -1.39 10.67 7.69
N PHE A 208 -1.55 10.79 9.00
CA PHE A 208 -1.61 12.05 9.73
C PHE A 208 -0.69 12.00 10.95
N GLY A 209 -0.16 13.14 11.36
CA GLY A 209 0.60 13.28 12.59
C GLY A 209 -0.30 13.72 13.74
N ALA A 210 -0.10 13.16 14.91
CA ALA A 210 -0.74 13.63 16.14
C ALA A 210 0.33 13.92 17.20
N LYS A 211 0.35 15.16 17.69
CA LYS A 211 1.20 15.61 18.78
C LYS A 211 0.32 16.02 19.95
N PHE A 212 0.46 15.36 21.09
CA PHE A 212 -0.25 15.71 22.32
C PHE A 212 0.70 16.42 23.27
N VAL A 213 0.32 17.59 23.74
CA VAL A 213 1.12 18.42 24.66
C VAL A 213 0.33 18.63 25.93
N ALA A 214 0.81 18.11 27.06
CA ALA A 214 0.19 18.26 28.36
C ALA A 214 0.76 19.47 29.12
N SER A 215 -0.12 20.19 29.81
CA SER A 215 0.24 21.22 30.79
C SER A 215 -0.60 21.06 32.06
N GLY A 216 -0.06 21.45 33.21
CA GLY A 216 -0.74 21.34 34.50
C GLY A 216 -0.82 19.92 35.10
N LEU A 217 -0.21 18.91 34.44
CA LEU A 217 -0.10 17.56 34.99
C LEU A 217 0.98 17.54 36.09
N THR A 218 0.56 17.44 37.36
CA THR A 218 1.48 17.48 38.52
C THR A 218 1.76 16.12 39.13
N ASP A 219 1.00 15.10 38.77
CA ASP A 219 1.11 13.75 39.33
C ASP A 219 0.64 12.70 38.32
N GLY A 220 1.20 11.49 38.38
CA GLY A 220 0.77 10.35 37.55
C GLY A 220 0.98 10.54 36.04
N GLN A 221 0.00 10.09 35.25
CA GLN A 221 0.07 10.07 33.79
C GLN A 221 -1.29 10.34 33.13
N LEU A 222 -1.25 10.90 31.92
CA LEU A 222 -2.39 10.92 31.01
C LEU A 222 -2.37 9.69 30.11
N LYS A 223 -3.48 8.95 30.09
CA LYS A 223 -3.80 7.93 29.10
C LYS A 223 -4.61 8.58 27.98
N ILE A 224 -4.13 8.48 26.75
CA ILE A 224 -4.72 9.08 25.55
C ILE A 224 -5.13 7.96 24.60
N GLU A 225 -6.43 7.89 24.30
CA GLU A 225 -7.02 6.83 23.49
C GLU A 225 -7.72 7.45 22.28
N MET A 226 -7.07 7.32 21.13
CA MET A 226 -7.69 7.60 19.83
C MET A 226 -8.49 6.38 19.39
N LYS A 227 -9.74 6.58 18.94
CA LYS A 227 -10.60 5.48 18.50
C LYS A 227 -9.90 4.61 17.44
N ASP A 228 -9.84 3.31 17.73
CA ASP A 228 -9.23 2.26 16.91
C ASP A 228 -7.71 2.41 16.69
N GLY A 229 -7.03 3.23 17.50
CA GLY A 229 -5.58 3.44 17.47
C GLY A 229 -4.88 2.96 18.76
N PRO A 230 -3.55 2.82 18.73
CA PRO A 230 -2.75 2.47 19.91
C PRO A 230 -2.86 3.51 21.02
N THR A 231 -3.01 3.06 22.27
CA THR A 231 -3.01 3.93 23.45
C THR A 231 -1.65 4.61 23.62
N GLN A 232 -1.68 5.91 23.91
CA GLN A 232 -0.50 6.75 24.17
C GLN A 232 -0.50 7.23 25.63
N TYR A 233 0.69 7.51 26.17
CA TYR A 233 0.84 7.97 27.54
C TYR A 233 1.75 9.21 27.63
N ILE A 234 1.38 10.17 28.49
CA ILE A 234 2.25 11.27 28.92
C ILE A 234 2.41 11.14 30.43
N SER A 235 3.63 10.99 30.94
CA SER A 235 3.92 10.80 32.36
C SER A 235 4.68 11.99 32.94
N THR A 236 4.50 12.30 34.22
CA THR A 236 5.30 13.29 34.95
C THR A 236 6.72 12.80 35.28
N THR A 237 6.96 11.49 35.24
CA THR A 237 8.27 10.87 35.53
C THR A 237 9.22 10.87 34.33
N THR A 238 8.70 11.20 33.14
CA THR A 238 9.49 11.40 31.92
C THR A 238 9.51 12.90 31.66
N PRO A 239 10.65 13.54 31.33
CA PRO A 239 10.68 14.99 31.05
C PRO A 239 9.79 15.40 29.85
N ALA A 240 9.24 14.43 29.12
CA ALA A 240 8.34 14.65 28.00
C ALA A 240 6.91 14.95 28.49
N THR A 241 6.56 16.23 28.54
CA THR A 241 5.15 16.70 28.57
C THR A 241 4.47 16.56 27.20
N THR A 242 5.13 15.93 26.24
CA THR A 242 4.70 15.85 24.85
C THR A 242 4.94 14.43 24.32
N ILE A 243 3.96 13.90 23.60
CA ILE A 243 4.13 12.69 22.77
C ILE A 243 3.69 13.00 21.34
N GLN A 244 4.39 12.45 20.36
CA GLN A 244 4.09 12.65 18.95
C GLN A 244 4.28 11.34 18.20
N ASP A 245 3.33 11.00 17.35
CA ASP A 245 3.43 9.84 16.47
C ASP A 245 2.72 10.09 15.13
N ILE A 246 3.00 9.21 14.16
CA ILE A 246 2.36 9.18 12.85
C ILE A 246 1.38 8.03 12.83
N PHE A 247 0.16 8.29 12.36
CA PHE A 247 -0.91 7.30 12.28
C PHE A 247 -1.37 7.13 10.85
N SER A 248 -1.56 5.88 10.43
CA SER A 248 -2.24 5.56 9.19
C SER A 248 -3.74 5.80 9.32
N PHE A 249 -4.36 6.35 8.27
CA PHE A 249 -5.82 6.45 8.21
C PHE A 249 -6.48 5.07 8.11
N HIS A 250 -7.74 4.98 8.52
CA HIS A 250 -8.49 3.74 8.33
C HIS A 250 -8.75 3.47 6.85
N GLN A 251 -9.09 4.49 6.06
CA GLN A 251 -9.33 4.35 4.62
C GLN A 251 -8.13 4.84 3.81
N VAL A 252 -7.07 4.03 3.69
CA VAL A 252 -5.83 4.47 3.01
C VAL A 252 -6.05 4.70 1.51
N GLN A 253 -6.92 3.92 0.87
CA GLN A 253 -7.26 4.12 -0.55
C GLN A 253 -7.99 5.45 -0.78
N GLN A 254 -8.90 5.84 0.11
CA GLN A 254 -9.59 7.14 0.03
C GLN A 254 -8.63 8.29 0.33
N ALA A 255 -7.72 8.12 1.30
CA ALA A 255 -6.67 9.08 1.60
C ALA A 255 -5.71 9.28 0.42
N TRP A 256 -5.40 8.24 -0.35
CA TRP A 256 -4.63 8.37 -1.59
C TRP A 256 -5.43 9.09 -2.70
N ALA A 257 -6.71 8.74 -2.86
CA ALA A 257 -7.55 9.30 -3.91
C ALA A 257 -7.90 10.78 -3.70
N THR A 258 -7.92 11.27 -2.45
CA THR A 258 -8.37 12.62 -2.10
C THR A 258 -7.29 13.39 -1.35
N ASP A 259 -6.73 14.46 -1.95
CA ASP A 259 -5.64 15.22 -1.34
C ASP A 259 -6.04 15.91 -0.03
N THR A 260 -7.29 16.35 0.06
CA THR A 260 -7.86 16.98 1.25
C THR A 260 -8.52 15.98 2.19
N TYR A 261 -8.18 14.69 2.12
CA TYR A 261 -8.80 13.66 2.95
C TYR A 261 -8.64 13.95 4.45
N THR A 262 -9.71 13.73 5.20
CA THR A 262 -9.77 13.91 6.65
C THR A 262 -10.54 12.79 7.32
N GLU A 263 -10.19 12.47 8.56
CA GLU A 263 -11.03 11.68 9.47
C GLU A 263 -11.27 12.44 10.77
N THR A 264 -12.53 12.51 11.20
CA THR A 264 -12.90 12.98 12.55
C THR A 264 -12.91 11.79 13.49
N ILE A 265 -12.00 11.82 14.48
CA ILE A 265 -11.72 10.68 15.35
C ILE A 265 -11.98 11.07 16.81
N PRO A 266 -12.80 10.30 17.54
CA PRO A 266 -12.94 10.47 18.98
C PRO A 266 -11.62 10.21 19.71
N VAL A 267 -11.18 11.16 20.53
CA VAL A 267 -10.01 11.04 21.40
C VAL A 267 -10.46 11.17 22.85
N THR A 268 -10.23 10.12 23.63
CA THR A 268 -10.54 10.05 25.06
C THR A 268 -9.29 10.27 25.88
N ILE A 269 -9.39 11.10 26.91
CA ILE A 269 -8.28 11.40 27.83
C ILE A 269 -8.70 11.00 29.24
N THR A 270 -7.82 10.25 29.90
CA THR A 270 -7.99 9.81 31.29
C THR A 270 -6.73 10.15 32.08
N TRP A 271 -6.87 10.75 33.26
CA TRP A 271 -5.76 10.95 34.19
C TRP A 271 -5.70 9.79 35.17
N ILE A 272 -4.54 9.12 35.21
CA ILE A 272 -4.23 8.07 36.17
C ILE A 272 -3.21 8.65 37.14
N LYS A 273 -3.62 8.91 38.39
CA LYS A 273 -2.76 9.46 39.44
C LYS A 273 -1.73 8.43 39.92
N SER A 274 -0.72 8.87 40.66
CA SER A 274 0.31 7.95 41.18
C SER A 274 -0.22 6.95 42.22
N ASP A 275 -1.34 7.26 42.86
CA ASP A 275 -2.07 6.35 43.75
C ASP A 275 -3.02 5.39 43.01
N ALA A 276 -2.92 5.32 41.68
CA ALA A 276 -3.78 4.57 40.77
C ALA A 276 -5.24 5.05 40.68
N THR A 277 -5.60 6.19 41.27
CA THR A 277 -6.92 6.81 41.07
C THR A 277 -7.10 7.20 39.60
N VAL A 278 -8.24 6.80 39.03
CA VAL A 278 -8.61 7.08 37.64
C VAL A 278 -9.60 8.23 37.57
N VAL A 279 -9.27 9.28 36.84
CA VAL A 279 -10.11 10.47 36.62
C VAL A 279 -10.38 10.63 35.12
N PRO A 280 -11.59 10.30 34.63
CA PRO A 280 -11.98 10.59 33.25
C PRO A 280 -11.99 12.09 33.01
N LEU A 281 -11.29 12.56 31.98
CA LEU A 281 -11.24 13.99 31.63
C LEU A 281 -12.16 14.34 30.47
N GLY A 282 -12.55 13.34 29.67
CA GLY A 282 -13.56 13.46 28.63
C GLY A 282 -13.12 12.89 27.29
N THR A 283 -14.05 12.97 26.32
CA THR A 283 -13.83 12.57 24.93
C THR A 283 -14.12 13.77 24.04
N LYS A 284 -13.28 14.00 23.03
CA LYS A 284 -13.47 15.05 22.02
C LYS A 284 -13.21 14.51 20.63
N ASP A 285 -14.04 14.92 19.69
CA ASP A 285 -13.83 14.64 18.27
C ASP A 285 -12.77 15.59 17.71
N ILE A 286 -11.72 15.02 17.14
CA ILE A 286 -10.58 15.74 16.54
C ILE A 286 -10.51 15.37 15.07
N THR A 287 -10.43 16.38 14.19
CA THR A 287 -10.34 16.15 12.75
C THR A 287 -8.89 16.16 12.32
N PHE A 288 -8.41 15.03 11.82
CA PHE A 288 -7.05 14.88 11.29
C PHE A 288 -7.08 14.91 9.77
N GLN A 289 -6.16 15.66 9.19
CA GLN A 289 -6.02 15.80 7.74
C GLN A 289 -4.78 15.06 7.23
N ARG A 290 -4.89 14.52 6.02
CA ARG A 290 -3.77 13.85 5.35
C ARG A 290 -2.56 14.76 5.23
N ASN A 291 -1.41 14.18 5.54
CA ASN A 291 -0.12 14.84 5.46
C ASN A 291 0.00 16.10 6.35
N MET A 292 -0.81 16.18 7.41
CA MET A 292 -0.75 17.25 8.41
C MET A 292 -0.39 16.69 9.80
N LEU A 293 0.44 17.43 10.53
CA LEU A 293 0.68 17.25 11.96
C LEU A 293 -0.32 18.12 12.73
N SER A 294 -1.19 17.50 13.51
CA SER A 294 -2.07 18.21 14.43
C SER A 294 -1.48 18.22 15.83
N THR A 295 -1.39 19.41 16.44
CA THR A 295 -0.99 19.60 17.84
C THR A 295 -2.23 19.77 18.70
N ILE A 296 -2.39 18.89 19.69
CA ILE A 296 -3.48 18.82 20.64
C ILE A 296 -2.95 19.24 22.00
N ASN A 297 -3.29 20.45 22.44
CA ASN A 297 -2.90 20.91 23.76
C ASN A 297 -3.91 20.41 24.80
N ILE A 298 -3.43 19.74 25.84
CA ILE A 298 -4.22 19.18 26.95
C ILE A 298 -3.85 19.97 28.20
N THR A 299 -4.78 20.78 28.70
CA THR A 299 -4.58 21.48 29.98
C THR A 299 -5.32 20.75 31.08
N VAL A 300 -4.58 20.18 32.04
CA VAL A 300 -5.14 19.54 33.22
C VAL A 300 -5.34 20.61 34.30
N SER A 301 -6.58 20.82 34.71
CA SER A 301 -6.92 21.68 35.84
C SER A 301 -7.36 20.82 37.02
N ASN A 302 -6.70 20.99 38.16
CA ASN A 302 -7.07 20.33 39.41
C ASN A 302 -7.53 21.41 40.41
N THR A 303 -8.84 21.64 40.46
CA THR A 303 -9.44 22.52 41.47
C THR A 303 -10.19 21.68 42.49
N SER A 304 -10.36 22.18 43.71
CA SER A 304 -11.05 21.49 44.82
C SER A 304 -12.51 21.13 44.55
N ARG A 305 -13.07 21.49 43.39
CA ARG A 305 -14.47 21.25 42.98
C ARG A 305 -14.65 20.58 41.61
N SER A 306 -13.61 20.47 40.79
CA SER A 306 -13.68 19.77 39.50
C SER A 306 -12.31 19.56 38.86
N SER A 307 -12.11 18.39 38.23
CA SER A 307 -11.05 18.16 37.26
C SER A 307 -11.58 18.42 35.86
N GLY A 308 -10.89 19.23 35.06
CA GLY A 308 -11.32 19.58 33.70
C GLY A 308 -10.17 19.57 32.70
N VAL A 309 -10.50 19.33 31.42
CA VAL A 309 -9.57 19.38 30.30
C VAL A 309 -10.02 20.39 29.25
N ALA A 310 -9.10 21.30 28.90
CA ALA A 310 -9.22 22.14 27.71
C ALA A 310 -8.40 21.51 26.58
N ILE A 311 -9.00 21.42 25.38
CA ILE A 311 -8.36 20.91 24.17
C ILE A 311 -8.43 21.95 23.06
N THR A 312 -7.27 22.41 22.58
CA THR A 312 -7.14 23.20 21.34
C THR A 312 -6.39 22.41 20.28
N GLN A 313 -6.63 22.73 19.01
CA GLN A 313 -5.99 22.08 17.87
C GLN A 313 -5.36 23.12 16.94
N GLU A 314 -4.12 22.87 16.52
CA GLU A 314 -3.43 23.59 15.45
C GLU A 314 -2.83 22.56 14.49
N SER A 315 -2.77 22.86 13.19
CA SER A 315 -2.28 21.92 12.18
C SER A 315 -1.25 22.55 11.24
N THR A 316 -0.18 21.80 10.96
CA THR A 316 0.88 22.20 10.01
C THR A 316 1.18 21.06 9.03
N PRO A 317 1.64 21.34 7.80
CA PRO A 317 2.10 20.29 6.89
C PRO A 317 3.19 19.41 7.51
N MET A 318 3.17 18.11 7.22
CA MET A 318 4.26 17.20 7.57
C MET A 318 5.39 17.28 6.52
N GLY A 319 6.63 17.30 6.98
CA GLY A 319 7.81 17.14 6.12
C GLY A 319 7.90 15.73 5.54
N THR A 320 8.66 15.58 4.45
CA THR A 320 9.01 14.26 3.91
C THR A 320 9.65 13.42 5.00
N GLY A 321 9.24 12.16 5.13
CA GLY A 321 9.83 11.22 6.08
C GLY A 321 11.27 10.89 5.72
N THR A 322 12.20 11.84 5.91
CA THR A 322 13.63 11.55 5.97
C THR A 322 13.90 11.02 7.36
N THR A 323 14.20 9.72 7.43
CA THR A 323 14.80 9.05 8.56
C THR A 323 16.11 9.76 8.91
N THR A 324 16.09 10.71 9.85
CA THR A 324 17.31 11.06 10.60
C THR A 324 17.58 9.92 11.56
N ASN A 325 18.47 9.02 11.15
CA ASN A 325 19.10 8.07 12.07
C ASN A 325 19.87 8.89 13.12
N PHE A 326 19.62 8.63 14.40
CA PHE A 326 20.60 8.87 15.46
C PHE A 326 21.52 7.65 15.54
#